data_AF-A0A346MWS1-F1
#
_entry.id   AF-A0A346MWS1-F1
#
_cell.length_a   1.000
_cell.length_b   1.000
_cell.length_c   1.000
_cell.angle_alpha   90.00
_cell.angle_beta   90.00
_cell.angle_gamma   90.00
#
_symmetry.space_group_name_H-M   'P 1'
#
loop_
_entity.id
_entity.type
_entity.pdbx_description
1 polymer ?
#
loop_
_entity_poly.entity_id
_entity_poly.type
_entity_poly.pdbx_seq_one_letter_code
_entity_poly.pdbx_strand_id
1 'polypeptide(L)'
;MSDLSPVLIPTRPSSQWPVGARLRFLPDAELNPRHDQLRGKPVLVLGEMQLIGPSEGRYSWRQQILSLSTCRVGWARPDQLGLPLDGEDAETY
;
A
#
# COMPACT_ATOMS: atom_id res chain seq x y z
N MET A 1 24.81 14.05 -19.42
CA MET A 1 23.67 13.34 -20.00
C MET A 1 22.80 12.88 -18.85
N SER A 2 21.63 13.49 -18.67
CA SER A 2 20.71 13.06 -17.62
C SER A 2 20.10 11.73 -18.07
N ASP A 3 20.37 10.65 -17.33
CA ASP A 3 19.63 9.39 -17.43
C ASP A 3 18.17 9.68 -17.09
N LEU A 4 17.37 10.02 -18.10
CA LEU A 4 15.92 10.08 -18.01
C LEU A 4 15.42 8.63 -18.08
N SER A 5 15.69 7.85 -17.03
CA SER A 5 15.00 6.59 -16.81
C SER A 5 13.50 6.88 -16.85
N PRO A 6 12.73 6.25 -17.75
CA PRO A 6 11.32 6.56 -17.90
C PRO A 6 10.61 6.37 -16.56
N VAL A 7 9.88 7.39 -16.11
CA VAL A 7 9.14 7.33 -14.85
C VAL A 7 8.00 6.34 -15.03
N LEU A 8 8.13 5.19 -14.37
CA LEU A 8 7.16 4.10 -14.49
C LEU A 8 5.96 4.37 -13.57
N ILE A 9 4.81 4.61 -14.19
CA ILE A 9 3.52 4.74 -13.50
C ILE A 9 2.83 3.37 -13.56
N PRO A 10 2.59 2.70 -12.43
CA PRO A 10 1.91 1.41 -12.41
C PRO A 10 0.43 1.57 -12.79
N THR A 11 -0.14 0.54 -13.42
CA THR A 11 -1.58 0.43 -13.65
C THR A 11 -2.33 0.53 -12.32
N ARG A 12 -3.47 1.24 -12.32
CA ARG A 12 -4.32 1.34 -11.13
C ARG A 12 -4.96 -0.02 -10.83
N PRO A 13 -4.87 -0.54 -9.59
CA PRO A 13 -5.65 -1.70 -9.17
C PRO A 13 -7.15 -1.49 -9.41
N SER A 14 -7.81 -2.53 -9.89
CA SER A 14 -9.24 -2.62 -10.19
C SER A 14 -10.09 -2.57 -8.93
N SER A 15 -9.52 -3.04 -7.82
CA SER A 15 -10.17 -3.17 -6.53
C SER A 15 -9.51 -2.29 -5.47
N GLN A 16 -10.31 -1.86 -4.51
CA GLN A 16 -9.86 -1.11 -3.33
C GLN A 16 -10.72 -1.43 -2.12
N TRP A 17 -10.22 -1.17 -0.92
CA TRP A 17 -11.02 -1.27 0.28
C TRP A 17 -11.95 -0.06 0.43
N PRO A 18 -13.20 -0.23 0.91
CA PRO A 18 -14.09 0.89 1.14
C PRO A 18 -13.58 1.77 2.29
N VAL A 19 -13.84 3.08 2.20
CA VAL A 19 -13.55 4.01 3.30
C VAL A 19 -14.33 3.59 4.55
N GLY A 20 -13.67 3.59 5.70
CA GLY A 20 -14.21 3.09 6.96
C GLY A 20 -13.99 1.58 7.20
N ALA A 21 -13.44 0.84 6.24
CA ALA A 21 -13.08 -0.56 6.45
C ALA A 21 -12.05 -0.70 7.58
N ARG A 22 -12.30 -1.66 8.49
CA ARG A 22 -11.34 -2.07 9.51
C ARG A 22 -10.59 -3.30 9.03
N LEU A 23 -9.29 -3.14 8.87
CA LEU A 23 -8.39 -4.16 8.33
C LEU A 23 -7.25 -4.42 9.30
N ARG A 24 -6.32 -5.27 8.89
CA ARG A 24 -5.02 -5.45 9.53
C ARG A 24 -3.95 -5.43 8.46
N PHE A 25 -2.78 -4.90 8.79
CA PHE A 25 -1.59 -5.22 8.00
C PHE A 25 -1.36 -6.72 8.01
N LEU A 26 -1.01 -7.30 6.86
CA LEU A 26 -0.62 -8.71 6.82
C LEU A 26 0.61 -8.94 7.73
N PRO A 27 0.70 -10.09 8.43
CA PRO A 27 1.86 -10.39 9.29
C PRO A 27 3.19 -10.38 8.53
N ASP A 28 3.16 -10.81 7.28
CA ASP A 28 4.27 -10.96 6.35
C ASP A 28 4.39 -9.80 5.34
N ALA A 29 3.54 -8.77 5.42
CA ALA A 29 3.57 -7.60 4.55
C ALA A 29 5.00 -7.03 4.42
N GLU A 30 5.44 -6.72 3.20
CA GLU A 30 6.71 -6.03 2.99
C GLU A 30 6.58 -4.57 3.46
N LEU A 31 7.28 -4.22 4.54
CA LEU A 31 7.26 -2.89 5.16
C LEU A 31 8.68 -2.32 5.21
N ASN A 32 8.78 -0.99 5.24
CA ASN A 32 10.02 -0.34 5.63
C ASN A 32 10.36 -0.74 7.08
N PRO A 33 11.64 -1.05 7.43
CA PRO A 33 12.02 -1.48 8.78
C PRO A 33 11.52 -0.59 9.91
N ARG A 34 11.40 0.73 9.68
CA ARG A 34 10.86 1.69 10.68
C ARG A 34 9.37 1.47 11.01
N HIS A 35 8.69 0.61 10.25
CA HIS A 35 7.27 0.31 10.36
C HIS A 35 6.99 -1.17 10.69
N ASP A 36 8.00 -2.00 10.99
CA ASP A 36 7.81 -3.43 11.28
C ASP A 36 6.82 -3.70 12.42
N GLN A 37 6.70 -2.79 13.38
CA GLN A 37 5.71 -2.84 14.45
C GLN A 37 4.25 -2.86 13.98
N LEU A 38 3.98 -2.51 12.71
CA LEU A 38 2.64 -2.50 12.14
C LEU A 38 2.18 -3.89 11.67
N ARG A 39 3.06 -4.87 11.54
CA ARG A 39 2.70 -6.25 11.12
C ARG A 39 1.59 -6.84 11.99
N GLY A 40 0.53 -7.34 11.36
CA GLY A 40 -0.64 -7.89 12.04
C GLY A 40 -1.49 -6.88 12.82
N LYS A 41 -1.15 -5.59 12.82
CA LYS A 41 -1.84 -4.56 13.61
C LYS A 41 -3.05 -4.01 12.86
N PRO A 42 -4.12 -3.66 13.61
CA PRO A 42 -5.35 -3.18 13.00
C PRO A 42 -5.21 -1.74 12.49
N VAL A 43 -5.89 -1.48 11.38
CA VAL A 43 -5.94 -0.17 10.72
C VAL A 43 -7.38 0.16 10.30
N LEU A 44 -7.64 1.45 10.11
CA LEU A 44 -8.89 1.96 9.54
C LEU A 44 -8.60 2.66 8.21
N VAL A 45 -9.32 2.32 7.16
CA VAL A 45 -9.22 3.02 5.86
C VAL A 45 -9.90 4.38 5.94
N LEU A 46 -9.17 5.42 5.55
CA LEU A 46 -9.62 6.82 5.64
C LEU A 46 -9.93 7.45 4.29
N GLY A 47 -9.42 6.89 3.18
CA GLY A 47 -9.58 7.49 1.87
C GLY A 47 -9.48 6.50 0.72
N GLU A 48 -9.97 6.98 -0.41
CA GLU A 48 -9.87 6.33 -1.71
C GLU A 48 -8.41 6.11 -2.13
N MET A 49 -8.20 5.19 -3.07
CA MET A 49 -6.85 4.89 -3.58
C MET A 49 -6.26 6.07 -4.35
N GLN A 50 -5.02 6.42 -4.05
CA GLN A 50 -4.29 7.52 -4.67
C GLN A 50 -2.91 7.07 -5.16
N LEU A 51 -2.45 7.68 -6.25
CA LEU A 51 -1.12 7.49 -6.78
C LEU A 51 -0.14 8.38 -6.00
N ILE A 52 0.78 7.76 -5.27
CA ILE A 52 1.77 8.46 -4.45
C ILE A 52 3.14 8.37 -5.12
N GLY A 53 3.88 9.47 -5.17
CA GLY A 53 5.23 9.54 -5.70
C GLY A 53 5.53 10.81 -6.52
N PRO A 54 6.63 10.80 -7.30
CA PRO A 54 7.61 9.74 -7.35
C PRO A 54 8.51 9.74 -6.10
N SER A 55 8.83 8.56 -5.58
CA SER A 55 9.87 8.36 -4.56
C SER A 55 10.88 7.37 -5.13
N GLU A 56 12.17 7.74 -5.15
CA GLU A 56 13.23 6.95 -5.81
C GLU A 56 12.87 6.61 -7.28
N GLY A 57 12.22 7.54 -7.96
CA GLY A 57 11.80 7.39 -9.36
C GLY A 57 10.58 6.48 -9.59
N ARG A 58 9.90 6.01 -8.53
CA ARG A 58 8.75 5.09 -8.64
C ARG A 58 7.48 5.70 -8.06
N TYR A 59 6.36 5.47 -8.75
CA TYR A 59 5.02 5.73 -8.22
C TYR A 59 4.42 4.45 -7.60
N SER A 60 3.48 4.62 -6.67
CA SER A 60 2.82 3.52 -5.98
C SER A 60 1.38 3.90 -5.64
N TRP A 61 0.42 3.05 -5.98
CA TRP A 61 -0.97 3.18 -5.55
C TRP A 61 -1.11 2.81 -4.09
N ARG A 62 -1.76 3.66 -3.29
CA ARG A 62 -1.92 3.51 -1.84
C ARG A 62 -3.26 4.02 -1.36
N GLN A 63 -3.76 3.48 -0.25
CA GLN A 63 -4.89 4.03 0.47
C GLN A 63 -4.44 4.67 1.78
N GLN A 64 -5.10 5.78 2.15
CA GLN A 64 -4.84 6.43 3.42
C GLN A 64 -5.43 5.58 4.55
N ILE A 65 -4.65 5.38 5.60
CA ILE A 65 -5.03 4.56 6.74
C ILE A 65 -4.68 5.24 8.06
N LEU A 66 -5.46 4.95 9.10
CA LEU A 66 -5.11 5.20 10.50
C LEU A 66 -4.65 3.89 11.12
N SER A 67 -3.40 3.86 11.61
CA SER A 67 -2.95 2.78 12.48
C SER A 67 -3.62 2.91 13.84
N LEU A 68 -4.38 1.89 14.25
CA LEU A 68 -5.08 1.91 15.54
C LEU A 68 -4.14 1.57 16.72
N SER A 69 -2.95 1.03 16.46
CA SER A 69 -1.95 0.77 17.50
C SER A 69 -1.10 1.99 17.82
N THR A 70 -0.88 2.87 16.85
CA THR A 70 -0.02 4.06 17.01
C THR A 70 -0.80 5.37 16.91
N CYS A 71 -2.10 5.32 16.58
CA CYS A 71 -2.96 6.47 16.31
C CYS A 71 -2.39 7.44 15.27
N ARG A 72 -1.60 6.93 14.31
CA ARG A 72 -0.96 7.72 13.25
C ARG A 72 -1.61 7.45 11.91
N VAL A 73 -1.83 8.52 11.16
CA VAL A 73 -2.26 8.47 9.76
C VAL A 73 -1.05 8.20 8.86
N GLY A 74 -1.24 7.37 7.84
CA GLY A 74 -0.24 7.05 6.85
C GLY A 74 -0.86 6.52 5.56
N TRP A 75 -0.01 5.93 4.72
CA TRP A 75 -0.40 5.35 3.44
C TRP A 75 0.05 3.90 3.38
N ALA A 76 -0.87 2.99 3.10
CA ALA A 76 -0.57 1.56 2.90
C ALA A 76 -0.80 1.18 1.44
N ARG A 77 0.05 0.29 0.93
CA ARG A 77 -0.17 -0.33 -0.37
C ARG A 77 -1.26 -1.41 -0.26
N PRO A 78 -1.97 -1.72 -1.36
CA PRO A 78 -3.01 -2.76 -1.36
C PRO A 78 -2.53 -4.13 -0.86
N ASP A 79 -1.35 -4.59 -1.30
CA ASP A 79 -0.73 -5.87 -0.94
C ASP A 79 -0.52 -6.00 0.57
N GLN A 80 -0.13 -4.90 1.22
CA GLN A 80 0.10 -4.86 2.66
C GLN A 80 -1.18 -5.07 3.49
N LEU A 81 -2.35 -4.92 2.86
CA LEU A 81 -3.68 -5.05 3.47
C LEU A 81 -4.48 -6.24 2.89
N GLY A 82 -3.82 -7.15 2.17
CA GLY A 82 -4.45 -8.35 1.61
C GLY A 82 -5.30 -8.10 0.37
N LEU A 83 -5.10 -6.98 -0.33
CA LEU A 83 -5.70 -6.76 -1.64
C LEU A 83 -4.65 -7.03 -2.72
N PRO A 84 -4.86 -8.03 -3.59
CA PRO A 84 -3.87 -8.38 -4.62
C PRO A 84 -3.67 -7.21 -5.58
N LEU A 85 -2.43 -6.99 -5.99
CA LEU A 85 -2.11 -6.04 -7.05
C LEU A 85 -2.49 -6.69 -8.38
N ASP A 86 -3.25 -5.98 -9.22
CA ASP A 86 -3.57 -6.46 -10.56
C ASP A 86 -2.26 -6.60 -11.36
N GLY A 87 -1.83 -7.84 -11.58
CA GLY A 87 -0.59 -8.16 -12.30
C GLY A 87 0.55 -8.73 -11.44
N GLU A 88 0.34 -9.00 -10.15
CA GLU A 88 1.13 -10.01 -9.45
C GLU A 88 0.33 -11.31 -9.49
N ASP A 89 0.80 -12.26 -10.29
CA ASP A 89 0.10 -13.49 -10.62
C ASP A 89 -0.48 -14.19 -9.39
N ALA A 90 -1.73 -14.61 -9.55
CA ALA A 90 -2.30 -15.72 -8.81
C ALA A 90 -1.52 -17.00 -9.15
N GLU A 91 -0.29 -17.12 -8.65
CA GLU A 91 0.46 -18.37 -8.63
C GLU A 91 0.84 -18.65 -7.18
N THR A 92 0.07 -19.49 -6.50
CA THR A 92 0.55 -20.75 -5.92
C THR A 92 -0.69 -21.55 -5.50
N TYR A 93 -0.82 -22.75 -6.09
CA TYR A 93 -1.84 -23.76 -5.82
C TYR A 93 -1.59 -24.48 -4.49
#